data_AF-A0A948I0K1-F1
#
_entry.id   AF-A0A948I0K1-F1
#
_cell.length_a   1.000
_cell.length_b   1.000
_cell.length_c   1.000
_cell.angle_alpha   90.00
_cell.angle_beta   90.00
_cell.angle_gamma   90.00
#
_symmetry.space_group_name_H-M   'P 1'
#
loop_
_entity.id
_entity.type
_entity.pdbx_description
1 polymer ?
#
loop_
_entity_poly.entity_id
_entity_poly.type
_entity_poly.pdbx_seq_one_letter_code
_entity_poly.pdbx_strand_id
1 'polypeptide(L)'
;MIALKQPATTLLVATGFIIWSVAFIALYGGNAVGCRLGWSEIELAGGITLQRLMLVGLYALSLAAILLFSLWMHRRYRSAGRTSEATDFIYRVARDGGVAAVAATLFCFPLVFWLSPC
;
A
#
# COMPACT_ATOMS: atom_id res chain seq x y z
N MET A 1 7.91 -24.24 13.08
CA MET A 1 7.69 -24.50 11.65
C MET A 1 6.19 -24.44 11.41
N ILE A 2 5.67 -23.42 10.74
CA ILE A 2 4.22 -23.27 10.50
C ILE A 2 3.93 -23.96 9.17
N ALA A 3 3.27 -25.12 9.21
CA ALA A 3 2.67 -25.70 8.02
C ALA A 3 1.51 -24.78 7.59
N LEU A 4 1.78 -23.89 6.63
CA LEU A 4 0.75 -23.00 6.11
C LEU A 4 -0.23 -23.84 5.28
N LYS A 5 -1.50 -23.89 5.69
CA LYS A 5 -2.60 -24.44 4.87
C LYS A 5 -2.66 -23.66 3.54
N GLN A 6 -2.90 -24.35 2.43
CA GLN A 6 -3.02 -23.80 1.06
C GLN A 6 -3.68 -22.41 0.94
N PRO A 7 -4.82 -22.10 1.60
CA PRO A 7 -5.41 -20.75 1.54
C PRO A 7 -4.52 -19.64 2.10
N ALA A 8 -3.75 -19.90 3.16
CA ALA A 8 -2.87 -18.90 3.77
C ALA A 8 -1.71 -18.52 2.84
N THR A 9 -1.31 -19.44 1.98
CA THR A 9 -0.24 -19.26 1.00
C THR A 9 -0.65 -18.31 -0.12
N THR A 10 -1.87 -18.47 -0.65
CA THR A 10 -2.42 -17.59 -1.70
C THR A 10 -2.62 -16.17 -1.17
N LEU A 11 -3.14 -16.05 0.07
CA LEU A 11 -3.26 -14.76 0.75
C LEU A 11 -1.91 -14.06 0.88
N LEU A 12 -0.86 -14.78 1.27
CA LEU A 12 0.47 -14.21 1.44
C LEU A 12 1.00 -13.59 0.14
N VAL A 13 0.80 -14.26 -0.99
CA VAL A 13 1.22 -13.76 -2.31
C VAL A 13 0.41 -12.52 -2.72
N ALA A 14 -0.89 -12.52 -2.48
CA ALA A 14 -1.76 -11.41 -2.85
C ALA A 14 -1.68 -10.20 -1.91
N THR A 15 -1.12 -10.36 -0.70
CA THR A 15 -1.20 -9.36 0.38
C THR A 15 -0.69 -7.97 -0.06
N GLY A 16 0.42 -7.89 -0.79
CA GLY A 16 0.96 -6.61 -1.27
C GLY A 16 -0.05 -5.82 -2.13
N PHE A 17 -0.71 -6.50 -3.07
CA PHE A 17 -1.74 -5.89 -3.94
C PHE A 17 -3.09 -5.71 -3.25
N ILE A 18 -3.40 -6.50 -2.22
CA ILE A 18 -4.58 -6.26 -1.37
C ILE A 18 -4.40 -4.94 -0.62
N ILE A 19 -3.25 -4.72 0.02
CA ILE A 19 -2.94 -3.44 0.70
C ILE A 19 -3.01 -2.29 -0.29
N TRP A 20 -2.43 -2.45 -1.48
CA TRP A 20 -2.49 -1.44 -2.55
C TRP A 20 -3.94 -1.15 -3.00
N SER A 21 -4.77 -2.18 -3.16
CA SER A 21 -6.18 -2.02 -3.56
C SER A 21 -6.99 -1.26 -2.51
N VAL A 22 -6.78 -1.57 -1.23
CA VAL A 22 -7.41 -0.84 -0.12
C VAL A 22 -6.97 0.62 -0.11
N ALA A 23 -5.68 0.88 -0.32
CA ALA A 23 -5.14 2.24 -0.44
C ALA A 23 -5.77 3.01 -1.61
N PHE A 24 -5.89 2.36 -2.78
CA PHE A 24 -6.54 2.94 -3.95
C PHE A 24 -7.98 3.36 -3.65
N ILE A 25 -8.78 2.46 -3.06
CA ILE A 25 -10.17 2.73 -2.69
C ILE A 25 -10.24 3.87 -1.66
N ALA A 26 -9.38 3.86 -0.65
CA ALA A 26 -9.36 4.90 0.39
C ALA A 26 -9.00 6.28 -0.17
N LEU A 27 -8.00 6.36 -1.04
CA LEU A 27 -7.58 7.61 -1.68
C LEU A 27 -8.65 8.13 -2.64
N TYR A 28 -9.15 7.27 -3.54
CA TYR A 28 -10.12 7.68 -4.55
C TYR A 28 -11.49 7.99 -3.94
N GLY A 29 -11.97 7.12 -3.05
CA GLY A 29 -13.20 7.33 -2.30
C GLY A 29 -13.10 8.52 -1.36
N GLY A 30 -11.98 8.66 -0.64
CA GLY A 30 -11.69 9.81 0.20
C GLY A 30 -11.67 11.12 -0.60
N ASN A 31 -11.15 11.11 -1.82
CA ASN A 31 -11.18 12.28 -2.69
C ASN A 31 -12.63 12.70 -3.02
N ALA A 32 -13.44 11.77 -3.51
CA ALA A 32 -14.83 12.04 -3.88
C ALA A 32 -15.68 12.50 -2.68
N VAL A 33 -15.52 11.84 -1.53
CA VAL A 33 -16.22 12.20 -0.28
C VAL A 33 -15.80 13.58 0.19
N GLY A 34 -14.50 13.86 0.22
CA GLY A 34 -13.99 15.14 0.68
C GLY A 34 -14.38 16.32 -0.22
N CYS A 35 -14.44 16.12 -1.54
CA CYS A 35 -15.02 17.13 -2.44
C CYS A 35 -16.51 17.37 -2.16
N ARG A 36 -17.28 16.31 -1.92
CA ARG A 36 -18.72 16.46 -1.59
C ARG A 36 -18.94 17.16 -0.25
N LEU A 37 -18.04 16.97 0.70
CA LEU A 37 -18.08 17.59 2.04
C LEU A 37 -17.43 18.98 2.10
N GLY A 38 -16.86 19.48 1.00
CA GLY A 38 -16.23 20.81 0.94
C GLY A 38 -14.91 20.90 1.71
N TRP A 39 -14.20 19.79 1.90
CA TRP A 39 -12.89 19.79 2.60
C TRP A 39 -11.79 20.54 1.83
N SER A 40 -12.02 20.83 0.54
CA SER A 40 -11.18 21.73 -0.26
C SER A 40 -11.26 23.18 0.21
N GLU A 41 -12.38 23.61 0.79
CA GLU A 41 -12.60 25.00 1.23
C GLU A 41 -12.06 25.25 2.65
N ILE A 42 -11.76 24.18 3.39
CA ILE A 42 -11.24 24.26 4.76
C ILE A 42 -9.73 24.41 4.68
N GLU A 43 -9.26 25.67 4.72
CA GLU A 43 -7.84 25.98 4.78
C GLU A 43 -7.31 25.83 6.21
N LEU A 44 -6.23 25.06 6.38
CA LEU A 44 -5.59 24.84 7.68
C LEU A 44 -4.45 25.85 7.90
N ALA A 45 -3.50 25.91 6.96
CA ALA A 45 -2.39 26.85 6.98
C ALA A 45 -1.66 26.87 5.63
N GLY A 46 -1.22 28.06 5.20
CA GLY A 46 -0.29 28.23 4.07
C GLY A 46 -0.78 27.64 2.74
N GLY A 47 -2.08 27.74 2.43
CA GLY A 47 -2.67 27.16 1.22
C GLY A 47 -2.87 25.64 1.27
N ILE A 48 -2.64 24.99 2.41
CA ILE A 48 -2.91 23.56 2.61
C ILE A 48 -4.35 23.41 3.11
N THR A 49 -5.16 22.71 2.32
CA THR A 49 -6.54 22.37 2.65
C THR A 49 -6.61 21.08 3.45
N LEU A 50 -7.67 20.90 4.25
CA LEU A 50 -7.93 19.65 4.97
C LEU A 50 -7.93 18.45 4.02
N GLN A 51 -8.51 18.61 2.84
CA GLN A 51 -8.54 17.61 1.78
C GLN A 51 -7.14 17.13 1.38
N ARG A 52 -6.22 18.06 1.12
CA ARG A 52 -4.85 17.73 0.72
C ARG A 52 -4.12 17.02 1.86
N LEU A 53 -4.28 17.49 3.10
CA LEU A 53 -3.65 16.88 4.27
C LEU A 53 -4.11 15.42 4.46
N MET A 54 -5.41 15.16 4.34
CA MET A 54 -5.98 13.81 4.43
C MET A 54 -5.45 12.89 3.33
N LEU A 55 -5.45 13.33 2.07
CA LEU A 55 -4.97 12.51 0.96
C LEU A 55 -3.46 12.21 1.07
N VAL A 56 -2.66 13.20 1.46
CA VAL A 56 -1.21 13.01 1.72
C VAL A 56 -1.01 12.04 2.89
N GLY A 57 -1.81 12.17 3.95
CA GLY A 57 -1.78 11.26 5.09
C GLY A 57 -2.10 9.81 4.69
N LEU A 58 -3.15 9.60 3.88
CA LEU A 58 -3.50 8.28 3.35
C LEU A 58 -2.42 7.71 2.43
N TYR A 59 -1.83 8.55 1.57
CA TYR A 59 -0.72 8.14 0.72
C TYR A 59 0.49 7.69 1.56
N ALA A 60 0.91 8.50 2.53
CA ALA A 60 2.03 8.19 3.41
C ALA A 60 1.78 6.91 4.23
N LEU A 61 0.57 6.76 4.79
CA LEU A 61 0.18 5.56 5.52
C LEU A 61 0.20 4.31 4.64
N SER A 62 -0.31 4.42 3.41
CA SER A 62 -0.33 3.33 2.44
C SER A 62 1.07 2.92 2.02
N LEU A 63 1.93 3.89 1.71
CA LEU A 63 3.33 3.65 1.37
C LEU A 63 4.08 2.98 2.54
N ALA A 64 3.87 3.48 3.76
CA ALA A 64 4.46 2.89 4.96
C ALA A 64 3.99 1.43 5.17
N ALA A 65 2.69 1.15 5.02
CA ALA A 65 2.15 -0.19 5.17
C ALA A 65 2.75 -1.19 4.15
N ILE A 66 2.86 -0.79 2.87
CA ILE A 66 3.41 -1.64 1.81
C ILE A 66 4.93 -1.82 2.00
N LEU A 67 5.66 -0.76 2.38
CA LEU A 67 7.09 -0.85 2.67
C LEU A 67 7.36 -1.77 3.86
N LEU A 68 6.60 -1.65 4.96
CA LEU A 68 6.73 -2.52 6.11
C LEU A 68 6.44 -3.98 5.75
N PHE A 69 5.39 -4.25 4.96
CA PHE A 69 5.11 -5.58 4.45
C PHE A 69 6.25 -6.14 3.59
N SER A 70 6.76 -5.34 2.65
CA SER A 70 7.87 -5.73 1.76
C SER A 70 9.16 -6.01 2.54
N LEU A 71 9.51 -5.15 3.50
CA LEU A 71 10.66 -5.33 4.39
C LEU A 71 10.50 -6.58 5.27
N TRP A 72 9.30 -6.80 5.81
CA TRP A 72 9.00 -7.98 6.61
C TRP A 72 9.16 -9.26 5.79
N MET A 73 8.65 -9.29 4.55
CA MET A 73 8.82 -10.45 3.66
C MET A 73 10.26 -10.65 3.22
N HIS A 74 11.00 -9.57 2.94
CA HIS A 74 12.41 -9.66 2.63
C HIS A 74 13.23 -10.27 3.79
N ARG A 75 12.97 -9.82 5.03
CA ARG A 75 13.59 -10.41 6.23
C ARG A 75 13.19 -11.87 6.39
N ARG A 76 11.91 -12.20 6.19
CA ARG A 76 11.40 -13.57 6.31
C ARG A 76 12.05 -14.51 5.30
N TYR A 77 12.19 -14.08 4.05
CA TYR A 77 12.87 -14.82 2.99
C TYR A 77 14.34 -15.11 3.34
N ARG A 78 15.08 -14.11 3.85
CA ARG A 78 16.49 -14.30 4.26
C ARG A 78 16.64 -15.23 5.46
N SER A 79 15.71 -15.17 6.42
CA SER A 79 15.75 -16.00 7.63
C SER A 79 15.17 -17.40 7.47
N ALA A 80 14.47 -17.70 6.37
CA ALA A 80 13.77 -18.98 6.21
C ALA A 80 14.72 -20.19 6.06
N GLY A 81 15.99 -19.97 5.70
CA GLY A 81 16.88 -21.05 5.26
C GLY A 81 16.37 -21.69 3.95
N ARG A 82 17.17 -22.52 3.29
CA ARG A 82 16.71 -23.25 2.10
C ARG A 82 15.67 -24.29 2.54
N THR A 83 14.39 -23.97 2.32
CA THR A 83 13.28 -24.90 2.57
C THR A 83 12.92 -25.65 1.28
N SER A 84 11.79 -26.35 1.25
CA SER A 84 11.21 -26.91 0.02
C SER A 84 11.16 -25.86 -1.09
N GLU A 85 11.45 -26.27 -2.32
CA GLU A 85 11.48 -25.41 -3.50
C GLU A 85 10.17 -24.64 -3.72
N ALA A 86 9.03 -25.26 -3.37
CA ALA A 86 7.71 -24.63 -3.43
C ALA A 86 7.58 -23.46 -2.45
N THR A 87 8.04 -23.63 -1.21
CA THR A 87 8.00 -22.59 -0.18
C THR A 87 8.88 -21.40 -0.56
N ASP A 88 10.09 -21.67 -1.06
CA ASP A 88 11.00 -20.64 -1.55
C ASP A 88 10.39 -19.86 -2.73
N PHE A 89 9.68 -20.54 -3.63
CA PHE A 89 8.95 -19.88 -4.73
C PHE A 89 7.88 -18.93 -4.21
N ILE A 90 7.04 -19.36 -3.25
CA ILE A 90 5.99 -18.53 -2.66
C ILE A 90 6.56 -17.26 -2.04
N TYR A 91 7.63 -17.39 -1.24
CA TYR A 91 8.26 -16.23 -0.60
C TYR A 91 8.88 -15.27 -1.62
N ARG A 92 9.47 -15.78 -2.71
CA ARG A 92 9.97 -14.95 -3.81
C ARG A 92 8.85 -14.16 -4.49
N VAL A 93 7.77 -14.84 -4.90
CA VAL A 93 6.64 -14.17 -5.57
C VAL A 93 5.98 -13.15 -4.66
N ALA A 94 5.79 -13.46 -3.38
CA ALA A 94 5.20 -12.52 -2.44
C ALA A 94 6.11 -11.30 -2.16
N ARG A 95 7.43 -11.49 -2.11
CA ARG A 95 8.41 -10.39 -2.04
C ARG A 95 8.32 -9.50 -3.28
N ASP A 96 8.35 -10.11 -4.47
CA ASP A 96 8.34 -9.38 -5.74
C ASP A 96 7.01 -8.64 -5.94
N GLY A 97 5.90 -9.26 -5.53
CA GLY A 97 4.59 -8.60 -5.46
C GLY A 97 4.56 -7.41 -4.49
N GLY A 98 5.23 -7.52 -3.34
CA GLY A 98 5.41 -6.39 -2.41
C GLY A 98 6.21 -5.24 -3.04
N VAL A 99 7.31 -5.54 -3.75
CA VAL A 99 8.10 -4.54 -4.47
C VAL A 99 7.31 -3.89 -5.61
N ALA A 100 6.57 -4.69 -6.37
CA ALA A 100 5.69 -4.19 -7.42
C ALA A 100 4.59 -3.26 -6.85
N ALA A 101 4.02 -3.60 -5.69
CA ALA A 101 3.05 -2.74 -5.01
C ALA A 101 3.67 -1.40 -4.57
N VAL A 102 4.90 -1.40 -4.06
CA VAL A 102 5.63 -0.14 -3.75
C VAL A 102 5.79 0.70 -5.01
N ALA A 103 6.26 0.11 -6.10
CA ALA A 103 6.45 0.80 -7.37
C ALA A 103 5.13 1.37 -7.91
N ALA A 104 4.04 0.61 -7.83
CA ALA A 104 2.71 1.06 -8.23
C ALA A 104 2.22 2.24 -7.37
N THR A 105 2.42 2.20 -6.05
CA THR A 105 2.09 3.31 -5.14
C THR A 105 2.87 4.58 -5.49
N LEU A 106 4.18 4.45 -5.73
CA LEU A 106 5.05 5.56 -6.11
C LEU A 106 4.76 6.11 -7.50
N PHE A 107 4.11 5.33 -8.38
CA PHE A 107 3.74 5.78 -9.72
C PHE A 107 2.34 6.40 -9.75
N CYS A 108 1.36 5.78 -9.09
CA CYS A 108 -0.05 6.16 -9.21
C CYS A 108 -0.46 7.32 -8.31
N PHE A 109 0.06 7.40 -7.08
CA PHE A 109 -0.43 8.33 -6.05
C PHE A 109 0.36 9.66 -5.87
N PRO A 110 1.53 9.93 -6.47
CA PRO A 110 2.22 11.23 -6.31
C PRO A 110 1.38 12.42 -6.79
N LEU A 111 0.44 12.19 -7.69
CA LEU A 111 -0.42 13.25 -8.24
C LEU A 111 -1.24 13.98 -7.16
N VAL A 112 -1.42 13.38 -5.98
CA VAL A 112 -2.05 14.01 -4.79
C VAL A 112 -1.38 15.33 -4.38
N PHE A 113 -0.09 15.52 -4.66
CA PHE A 113 0.63 16.74 -4.30
C PHE A 113 0.37 17.90 -5.27
N TRP A 114 0.09 17.62 -6.55
CA TRP A 114 0.05 18.64 -7.61
C TRP A 114 -1.34 18.90 -8.18
N LEU A 115 -2.20 17.90 -8.28
CA LEU A 115 -3.53 18.10 -8.86
C LEU A 115 -4.42 18.93 -7.92
N SER A 116 -5.35 19.65 -8.54
CA SER A 116 -6.48 20.19 -7.81
C SER A 116 -7.28 19.02 -7.23
N PRO A 117 -7.57 19.02 -5.92
CA PRO A 117 -8.25 17.90 -5.29
C PRO A 117 -9.70 17.75 -5.79
N CYS A 118 -10.27 18.87 -6.21
CA CYS A 118 -11.52 19.07 -6.93
C CYS A 118 -11.22 20.13 -8.03
#